data_AF-A0A933RBR1-F1
#
_entry.id   AF-A0A933RBR1-F1
#
_cell.length_a   1.000
_cell.length_b   1.000
_cell.length_c   1.000
_cell.angle_alpha   90.00
_cell.angle_beta   90.00
_cell.angle_gamma   90.00
#
_symmetry.space_group_name_H-M   'P 1'
#
loop_
_entity.id
_entity.type
_entity.pdbx_description
1 polymer ?
#
loop_
_entity_poly.entity_id
_entity_poly.type
_entity_poly.pdbx_seq_one_letter_code
_entity_poly.pdbx_strand_id
1 'polypeptide(L)'
;LIADELDVALEAGRIACTVVLGETFEFFSSGATCLLGAVLIDRGDAEEGLATVERGVSQYTSVGVLTLVPFYLAASCRGHVALGELDAADEDIEHALRVLERSQEVWQVPFIEGSRALLRHAAGAPADEVRGIFAAAHATAIEQGAHGSAAWVARRATSVGIEL
;
A
#
# COMPACT_ATOMS: atom_id res chain seq x y z
N LEU A 1 -8.07 8.99 1.94
CA LEU A 1 -8.58 9.90 0.91
C LEU A 1 -10.03 10.16 1.24
N ILE A 2 -10.53 11.37 0.99
CA ILE A 2 -11.97 11.64 1.10
C ILE A 2 -12.68 11.03 -0.12
N ALA A 3 -13.97 10.69 -0.03
CA ALA A 3 -14.68 9.93 -1.06
C ALA A 3 -14.52 10.52 -2.47
N ASP A 4 -14.65 11.85 -2.61
CA ASP A 4 -14.51 12.55 -3.88
C ASP A 4 -13.10 12.42 -4.49
N GLU A 5 -12.05 12.35 -3.66
CA GLU A 5 -10.67 12.14 -4.14
C GLU A 5 -10.47 10.70 -4.65
N LEU A 6 -11.14 9.72 -4.04
CA LEU A 6 -11.10 8.32 -4.48
C LEU A 6 -11.82 8.14 -5.81
N ASP A 7 -12.94 8.84 -6.03
CA ASP A 7 -13.64 8.85 -7.32
C ASP A 7 -12.76 9.37 -8.45
N VAL A 8 -12.10 10.51 -8.23
CA VAL A 8 -11.17 11.09 -9.20
C VAL A 8 -9.97 10.16 -9.45
N ALA A 9 -9.41 9.58 -8.39
CA ALA A 9 -8.29 8.65 -8.51
C ALA A 9 -8.68 7.36 -9.26
N LEU A 10 -9.88 6.84 -9.03
CA LEU A 10 -10.38 5.64 -9.70
C LEU A 10 -10.53 5.89 -11.20
N GLU A 11 -11.14 7.01 -11.57
CA GLU A 11 -11.33 7.38 -12.98
C GLU A 11 -9.98 7.58 -13.68
N ALA A 12 -9.04 8.31 -13.05
CA ALA A 12 -7.70 8.48 -13.59
C ALA A 12 -6.97 7.15 -13.78
N GLY A 13 -7.07 6.22 -12.82
CA GLY A 13 -6.47 4.89 -12.91
C GLY A 13 -7.06 4.05 -14.05
N ARG A 14 -8.39 4.10 -14.23
CA ARG A 14 -9.07 3.44 -15.35
C ARG A 14 -8.61 3.98 -16.69
N ILE A 15 -8.59 5.31 -16.86
CA ILE A 15 -8.10 5.95 -18.09
C ILE A 15 -6.67 5.51 -18.38
N ALA A 16 -5.78 5.55 -17.39
CA ALA A 16 -4.38 5.15 -17.57
C ALA A 16 -4.24 3.68 -18.02
N CYS A 17 -5.09 2.78 -17.52
CA CYS A 17 -5.11 1.38 -17.93
C CYS A 17 -5.66 1.14 -19.35
N THR A 18 -6.37 2.11 -19.95
CA THR A 18 -6.83 1.99 -21.35
C THR A 18 -5.73 2.27 -22.38
N VAL A 19 -4.62 2.89 -21.96
CA VAL A 19 -3.54 3.28 -22.88
C VAL A 19 -2.56 2.12 -23.05
N VAL A 20 -2.51 1.57 -24.27
CA VAL A 20 -1.53 0.55 -24.66
C VAL A 20 -0.22 1.24 -25.02
N LEU A 21 0.74 1.26 -24.09
CA LEU A 21 2.00 2.00 -24.27
C LEU A 21 3.13 1.16 -24.90
N GLY A 22 2.90 -0.13 -25.15
CA GLY A 22 3.92 -1.05 -25.67
C GLY A 22 5.07 -1.30 -24.69
N GLU A 23 5.99 -2.20 -25.07
CA GLU A 23 7.04 -2.72 -24.17
C GLU A 23 7.94 -1.63 -23.57
N THR A 24 8.19 -0.54 -24.30
CA THR A 24 9.07 0.56 -23.87
C THR A 24 8.56 1.29 -22.61
N PHE A 25 7.26 1.20 -22.32
CA PHE A 25 6.61 1.95 -21.25
C PHE A 25 5.88 1.04 -20.27
N GLU A 26 6.18 -0.27 -20.28
CA GLU A 26 5.56 -1.28 -19.40
C GLU A 26 5.68 -0.88 -17.92
N PHE A 27 6.76 -0.21 -17.52
CA PHE A 27 6.93 0.38 -16.18
C PHE A 27 5.73 1.25 -15.77
N PHE A 28 5.29 2.17 -16.64
CA PHE A 28 4.21 3.10 -16.34
C PHE A 28 2.84 2.43 -16.41
N SER A 29 2.62 1.52 -17.37
CA SER A 29 1.38 0.75 -17.48
C SER A 29 1.18 -0.19 -16.28
N SER A 30 2.25 -0.83 -15.80
CA SER A 30 2.24 -1.64 -14.58
C SER A 30 1.98 -0.75 -13.35
N GLY A 31 2.61 0.44 -13.30
CA GLY A 31 2.38 1.52 -12.32
C GLY A 31 0.92 1.88 -12.17
N ALA A 32 0.30 2.21 -13.30
CA ALA A 32 -1.11 2.58 -13.37
C ALA A 32 -2.02 1.43 -12.90
N THR A 33 -1.72 0.20 -13.31
CA THR A 33 -2.45 -0.99 -12.86
C THR A 33 -2.38 -1.14 -11.34
N CYS A 34 -1.18 -1.11 -10.74
CA CYS A 34 -1.05 -1.23 -9.29
C CYS A 34 -1.74 -0.09 -8.53
N LEU A 35 -1.63 1.15 -9.03
CA LEU A 35 -2.30 2.30 -8.42
C LEU A 35 -3.82 2.16 -8.47
N LEU A 36 -4.39 1.69 -9.60
CA LEU A 36 -5.80 1.39 -9.70
C LEU A 36 -6.23 0.36 -8.65
N GLY A 37 -5.46 -0.72 -8.49
CA GLY A 37 -5.73 -1.72 -7.45
C GLY A 37 -5.69 -1.16 -6.03
N ALA A 38 -4.70 -0.33 -5.71
CA ALA A 38 -4.61 0.33 -4.41
C ALA A 38 -5.80 1.27 -4.14
N VAL A 39 -6.30 1.99 -5.16
CA VAL A 39 -7.49 2.84 -5.05
C VAL A 39 -8.76 2.01 -4.84
N LEU A 40 -8.92 0.90 -5.55
CA LEU A 40 -10.03 -0.04 -5.37
C LEU A 40 -10.08 -0.57 -3.93
N ILE A 41 -8.93 -1.00 -3.39
CA ILE A 41 -8.80 -1.43 -1.99
C ILE A 41 -9.24 -0.31 -1.04
N ASP A 42 -8.73 0.91 -1.23
CA ASP A 42 -9.05 2.05 -0.37
C ASP A 42 -10.53 2.50 -0.49
N ARG A 43 -11.23 2.11 -1.57
CA ARG A 43 -12.67 2.35 -1.78
C ARG A 43 -13.56 1.25 -1.18
N GLY A 44 -12.98 0.11 -0.80
CA GLY A 44 -13.70 -1.03 -0.25
C GLY A 44 -13.93 -2.18 -1.25
N ASP A 45 -13.46 -2.04 -2.49
CA ASP A 45 -13.53 -3.08 -3.53
C ASP A 45 -12.30 -4.00 -3.43
N ALA A 46 -12.10 -4.62 -2.27
CA ALA A 46 -10.85 -5.29 -1.91
C ALA A 46 -10.51 -6.48 -2.83
N GLU A 47 -11.49 -7.32 -3.21
CA GLU A 47 -11.26 -8.47 -4.10
C GLU A 47 -10.74 -8.03 -5.49
N GLU A 48 -11.41 -7.08 -6.13
CA GLU A 48 -10.99 -6.54 -7.43
C GLU A 48 -9.65 -5.82 -7.32
N GLY A 49 -9.47 -5.06 -6.23
CA GLY A 49 -8.24 -4.33 -5.96
C GLY A 49 -7.04 -5.24 -5.78
N LEU A 50 -7.16 -6.34 -5.03
CA LEU A 50 -6.09 -7.33 -4.86
C LEU A 50 -5.70 -7.99 -6.18
N ALA A 51 -6.67 -8.48 -6.95
CA ALA A 51 -6.41 -9.08 -8.27
C ALA A 51 -5.72 -8.08 -9.21
N THR A 52 -6.08 -6.80 -9.09
CA THR A 52 -5.48 -5.73 -9.88
C THR A 52 -4.05 -5.42 -9.45
N VAL A 53 -3.77 -5.35 -8.13
CA VAL A 53 -2.40 -5.17 -7.62
C VAL A 53 -1.51 -6.35 -8.00
N GLU A 54 -1.97 -7.59 -7.82
CA GLU A 54 -1.23 -8.79 -8.18
C GLU A 54 -0.81 -8.78 -9.65
N ARG A 55 -1.77 -8.48 -10.55
CA ARG A 55 -1.49 -8.33 -11.98
C ARG A 55 -0.41 -7.27 -12.23
N GLY A 56 -0.56 -6.08 -11.67
CA GLY A 56 0.40 -4.99 -11.87
C GLY A 56 1.79 -5.31 -11.31
N VAL A 57 1.88 -5.92 -10.13
CA VAL A 57 3.15 -6.32 -9.51
C VAL A 57 3.82 -7.42 -10.33
N SER A 58 3.05 -8.39 -10.83
CA SER A 58 3.57 -9.42 -11.75
C SER A 58 4.15 -8.80 -13.02
N GLN A 59 3.48 -7.80 -13.60
CA GLN A 59 3.99 -7.08 -14.78
C GLN A 59 5.28 -6.30 -14.45
N TYR A 60 5.28 -5.53 -13.34
CA TYR A 60 6.44 -4.80 -12.84
C TYR A 60 7.69 -5.68 -12.68
N THR A 61 7.50 -6.82 -12.00
CA THR A 61 8.59 -7.71 -11.65
C THR A 61 9.06 -8.54 -12.84
N SER A 62 8.19 -8.80 -13.84
CA SER A 62 8.57 -9.48 -15.08
C SER A 62 9.62 -8.71 -15.90
N VAL A 63 9.60 -7.38 -15.81
CA VAL A 63 10.61 -6.49 -16.44
C VAL A 63 11.75 -6.12 -15.50
N GLY A 64 11.87 -6.80 -14.35
CA GLY A 64 12.98 -6.64 -13.41
C GLY A 64 12.87 -5.41 -12.49
N VAL A 65 11.73 -4.72 -12.47
CA VAL A 65 11.57 -3.52 -11.65
C VAL A 65 11.06 -3.89 -10.26
N LEU A 66 11.73 -3.35 -9.24
CA LEU A 66 11.40 -3.55 -7.82
C LEU A 66 10.97 -2.26 -7.12
N THR A 67 11.23 -1.11 -7.73
CA THR A 67 10.76 0.20 -7.27
C THR A 67 9.23 0.18 -7.16
N LEU A 68 8.68 0.83 -6.13
CA LEU A 68 7.25 0.85 -5.78
C LEU A 68 6.62 -0.48 -5.35
N VAL A 69 7.22 -1.64 -5.63
CA VAL A 69 6.65 -2.95 -5.24
C VAL A 69 6.33 -3.04 -3.74
N PRO A 70 7.21 -2.62 -2.80
CA PRO A 70 6.87 -2.65 -1.37
C PRO A 70 5.66 -1.77 -1.01
N PHE A 71 5.46 -0.66 -1.73
CA PHE A 71 4.31 0.23 -1.52
C PHE A 71 3.00 -0.45 -1.97
N TYR A 72 3.04 -1.18 -3.08
CA TYR A 72 1.87 -1.92 -3.56
C TYR A 72 1.56 -3.15 -2.72
N LEU A 73 2.57 -3.87 -2.23
CA LEU A 73 2.39 -4.95 -1.25
C LEU A 73 1.79 -4.44 0.06
N ALA A 74 2.18 -3.25 0.52
CA ALA A 74 1.51 -2.59 1.64
C ALA A 74 0.04 -2.27 1.35
N ALA A 75 -0.34 -2.00 0.09
CA ALA A 75 -1.74 -1.88 -0.32
C ALA A 75 -2.48 -3.22 -0.31
N SER A 76 -1.87 -4.27 -0.86
CA SER A 76 -2.43 -5.63 -0.81
C SER A 76 -2.67 -6.10 0.63
N CYS A 77 -1.73 -5.84 1.55
CA CYS A 77 -1.91 -6.15 2.96
C CYS A 77 -3.20 -5.52 3.52
N ARG A 78 -3.50 -4.26 3.17
CA ARG A 78 -4.77 -3.62 3.58
C ARG A 78 -6.00 -4.27 2.94
N GLY A 79 -5.88 -4.73 1.69
CA GLY A 79 -6.93 -5.49 1.00
C GLY A 79 -7.22 -6.80 1.73
N HIS A 80 -6.19 -7.61 2.01
CA HIS A 80 -6.33 -8.85 2.76
C HIS A 80 -6.86 -8.63 4.18
N VAL A 81 -6.41 -7.57 4.88
CA VAL A 81 -7.00 -7.17 6.18
C VAL A 81 -8.50 -6.89 6.06
N ALA A 82 -8.93 -6.18 5.01
CA ALA A 82 -10.35 -5.87 4.80
C ALA A 82 -11.19 -7.13 4.52
N LEU A 83 -10.60 -8.18 3.94
CA LEU A 83 -11.23 -9.47 3.72
C LEU A 83 -11.12 -10.43 4.93
N GLY A 84 -10.37 -10.06 5.97
CA GLY A 84 -10.09 -10.91 7.14
C GLY A 84 -9.04 -12.00 6.88
N GLU A 85 -8.30 -11.91 5.78
CA GLU A 85 -7.26 -12.86 5.35
C GLU A 85 -5.91 -12.50 5.97
N LEU A 86 -5.83 -12.59 7.31
CA LEU A 86 -4.70 -12.04 8.06
C LEU A 86 -3.35 -12.71 7.75
N ASP A 87 -3.34 -14.01 7.43
CA ASP A 87 -2.11 -14.72 7.07
C ASP A 87 -1.53 -14.19 5.75
N ALA A 88 -2.38 -14.00 4.72
CA ALA A 88 -1.97 -13.42 3.45
C ALA A 88 -1.51 -11.96 3.60
N ALA A 89 -2.16 -11.20 4.48
CA ALA A 89 -1.73 -9.84 4.81
C ALA A 89 -0.34 -9.80 5.47
N ASP A 90 0.02 -10.79 6.29
CA ASP A 90 1.35 -10.89 6.88
C ASP A 90 2.40 -11.29 5.82
N GLU A 91 2.07 -12.23 4.94
CA GLU A 91 2.91 -12.63 3.80
C GLU A 91 3.27 -11.44 2.89
N ASP A 92 2.31 -10.56 2.61
CA ASP A 92 2.54 -9.31 1.86
C ASP A 92 3.56 -8.40 2.55
N ILE A 93 3.45 -8.25 3.87
CA ILE A 93 4.36 -7.41 4.65
C ILE A 93 5.77 -8.00 4.66
N GLU A 94 5.90 -9.30 4.85
CA GLU A 94 7.20 -9.98 4.77
C GLU A 94 7.81 -9.85 3.38
N HIS A 95 6.99 -9.97 2.32
CA HIS A 95 7.46 -9.79 0.96
C HIS A 95 7.92 -8.35 0.72
N ALA A 96 7.17 -7.35 1.19
CA ALA A 96 7.55 -5.95 1.09
C ALA A 96 8.90 -5.68 1.75
N LEU A 97 9.15 -6.27 2.93
CA LEU A 97 10.44 -6.18 3.61
C LEU A 97 11.59 -6.83 2.84
N ARG A 98 11.39 -8.03 2.28
CA ARG A 98 12.43 -8.70 1.46
C ARG A 98 12.80 -7.89 0.23
N VAL A 99 11.81 -7.26 -0.41
CA VAL A 99 12.05 -6.37 -1.56
C VAL A 99 12.79 -5.11 -1.10
N LEU A 100 12.40 -4.54 0.03
CA LEU A 100 13.06 -3.36 0.63
C LEU A 100 14.54 -3.63 0.98
N GLU A 101 14.85 -4.79 1.58
CA GLU A 101 16.23 -5.20 1.85
C GLU A 101 17.06 -5.29 0.55
N ARG A 102 16.45 -5.72 -0.55
CA ARG A 102 17.14 -5.81 -1.84
C ARG A 102 17.29 -4.47 -2.54
N SER A 103 16.26 -3.61 -2.52
CA SER A 103 16.24 -2.34 -3.25
C SER A 103 16.90 -1.19 -2.48
N GLN A 104 16.93 -1.27 -1.15
CA GLN A 104 17.39 -0.20 -0.25
C GLN A 104 16.60 1.11 -0.40
N GLU A 105 15.44 1.08 -1.06
CA GLU A 105 14.56 2.24 -1.19
C GLU A 105 13.74 2.40 0.08
N VAL A 106 14.15 3.28 1.00
CA VAL A 106 13.53 3.36 2.34
C VAL A 106 12.29 4.24 2.43
N TRP A 107 11.90 4.94 1.36
CA TRP A 107 10.77 5.86 1.39
C TRP A 107 9.41 5.16 1.58
N GLN A 108 9.35 3.86 1.29
CA GLN A 108 8.16 3.01 1.43
C GLN A 108 7.89 2.58 2.88
N VAL A 109 8.89 2.67 3.77
CA VAL A 109 8.81 2.15 5.15
C VAL A 109 7.57 2.63 5.91
N PRO A 110 7.18 3.92 5.87
CA PRO A 110 5.97 4.38 6.57
C PRO A 110 4.68 3.68 6.11
N PHE A 111 4.58 3.30 4.84
CA PHE A 111 3.40 2.61 4.30
C PHE A 111 3.37 1.15 4.70
N ILE A 112 4.53 0.48 4.71
CA ILE A 112 4.67 -0.91 5.16
C ILE A 112 4.30 -1.00 6.64
N GLU A 113 4.94 -0.19 7.49
CA GLU A 113 4.70 -0.23 8.94
C GLU A 113 3.29 0.25 9.30
N GLY A 114 2.76 1.27 8.62
CA GLY A 114 1.37 1.68 8.83
C GLY A 114 0.36 0.59 8.44
N SER A 115 0.65 -0.20 7.40
CA SER A 115 -0.21 -1.34 7.01
C SER A 115 -0.03 -2.53 7.96
N ARG A 116 1.18 -2.79 8.45
CA ARG A 116 1.44 -3.76 9.54
C ARG A 116 0.67 -3.39 10.81
N ALA A 117 0.61 -2.12 11.19
CA ALA A 117 -0.16 -1.68 12.35
C ALA A 117 -1.65 -2.00 12.20
N LEU A 118 -2.22 -1.80 10.99
CA LEU A 118 -3.60 -2.19 10.68
C LEU A 118 -3.81 -3.69 10.78
N LEU A 119 -2.87 -4.49 10.25
CA LEU A 119 -2.88 -5.96 10.39
C LEU A 119 -2.87 -6.37 11.87
N ARG A 120 -1.96 -5.81 12.68
CA ARG A 120 -1.87 -6.12 14.11
C ARG A 120 -3.16 -5.75 14.85
N HIS A 121 -3.77 -4.60 14.52
CA HIS A 121 -5.06 -4.22 15.05
C HIS A 121 -6.17 -5.23 14.69
N ALA A 122 -6.26 -5.63 13.43
CA ALA A 122 -7.24 -6.62 12.97
C ALA A 122 -7.04 -8.00 13.60
N ALA A 123 -5.79 -8.36 13.90
CA ALA A 123 -5.42 -9.57 14.65
C ALA A 123 -5.71 -9.49 16.16
N GLY A 124 -6.21 -8.35 16.67
CA GLY A 124 -6.54 -8.16 18.09
C GLY A 124 -5.34 -7.85 18.98
N ALA A 125 -4.24 -7.32 18.41
CA ALA A 125 -3.09 -6.89 19.20
C ALA A 125 -3.46 -5.75 20.16
N PRO A 126 -2.76 -5.62 21.31
CA PRO A 126 -3.00 -4.54 22.26
C PRO A 126 -2.87 -3.14 21.63
N ALA A 127 -3.73 -2.20 22.04
CA ALA A 127 -3.75 -0.85 21.48
C ALA A 127 -2.40 -0.11 21.62
N ASP A 128 -1.65 -0.35 22.69
CA ASP A 128 -0.34 0.27 22.89
C ASP A 128 0.72 -0.27 21.92
N GLU A 129 0.64 -1.54 21.54
CA GLU A 129 1.50 -2.14 20.51
C GLU A 129 1.20 -1.50 19.14
N VAL A 130 -0.08 -1.46 18.76
CA VAL A 130 -0.54 -0.85 17.51
C VAL A 130 -0.13 0.64 17.46
N ARG A 131 -0.31 1.37 18.55
CA ARG A 131 0.14 2.77 18.68
C ARG A 131 1.64 2.91 18.49
N GLY A 132 2.43 2.02 19.10
CA GLY A 132 3.89 2.01 18.95
C GLY A 132 4.33 1.88 17.49
N ILE A 133 3.70 0.98 16.73
CA ILE A 133 4.02 0.78 15.31
C ILE A 133 3.64 2.02 14.48
N PHE A 134 2.44 2.58 14.67
CA PHE A 134 2.05 3.80 13.96
C PHE A 134 2.95 4.99 14.31
N ALA A 135 3.31 5.16 15.59
CA ALA A 135 4.18 6.25 16.03
C ALA A 135 5.57 6.14 15.40
N ALA A 136 6.14 4.94 15.33
CA ALA A 136 7.41 4.69 14.66
C ALA A 136 7.32 4.99 13.15
N ALA A 137 6.28 4.49 12.46
CA ALA A 137 6.05 4.74 11.04
C ALA A 137 5.91 6.24 10.73
N HIS A 138 5.18 6.97 11.59
CA HIS A 138 5.00 8.41 11.49
C HIS A 138 6.32 9.15 11.71
N ALA A 139 7.09 8.80 12.74
CA ALA A 139 8.40 9.38 13.01
C ALA A 139 9.36 9.18 11.83
N THR A 140 9.44 7.97 11.27
CA THR A 140 10.24 7.69 10.07
C THR A 140 9.83 8.58 8.89
N ALA A 141 8.52 8.75 8.64
CA ALA A 141 8.06 9.64 7.58
C ALA A 141 8.48 11.09 7.80
N ILE A 142 8.44 11.58 9.05
CA ILE A 142 8.89 12.94 9.40
C ILE A 142 10.40 13.08 9.21
N GLU A 143 11.21 12.11 9.66
CA GLU A 143 12.66 12.10 9.48
C GLU A 143 13.07 12.13 8.00
N GLN A 144 12.30 11.45 7.14
CA GLN A 144 12.49 11.45 5.69
C GLN A 144 12.03 12.76 5.02
N GLY A 145 11.38 13.69 5.73
CA GLY A 145 10.74 14.87 5.16
C GLY A 145 9.48 14.55 4.35
N ALA A 146 8.94 13.34 4.47
CA ALA A 146 7.80 12.84 3.72
C ALA A 146 6.47 13.18 4.42
N HIS A 147 6.15 14.48 4.53
CA HIS A 147 4.98 14.96 5.27
C HIS A 147 3.64 14.39 4.77
N GLY A 148 3.51 14.12 3.47
CA GLY A 148 2.33 13.45 2.90
C GLY A 148 2.16 12.02 3.43
N SER A 149 3.27 11.28 3.55
CA SER A 149 3.30 9.93 4.13
C SER A 149 3.01 9.97 5.63
N ALA A 150 3.56 10.94 6.36
CA ALA A 150 3.26 11.13 7.78
C ALA A 150 1.75 11.38 8.01
N ALA A 151 1.16 12.27 7.22
CA ALA A 151 -0.28 12.53 7.26
C ALA A 151 -1.11 11.30 6.88
N TRP A 152 -0.63 10.45 5.95
CA TRP A 152 -1.26 9.19 5.63
C TRP A 152 -1.25 8.23 6.83
N VAL A 153 -0.10 8.06 7.50
CA VAL A 153 0.03 7.20 8.69
C VAL A 153 -0.91 7.67 9.81
N ALA A 154 -0.92 8.97 10.10
CA ALA A 154 -1.79 9.54 11.12
C ALA A 154 -3.28 9.27 10.84
N ARG A 155 -3.73 9.45 9.59
CA ARG A 155 -5.13 9.14 9.22
C ARG A 155 -5.47 7.66 9.41
N ARG A 156 -4.54 6.75 9.12
CA ARG A 156 -4.75 5.30 9.33
C ARG A 156 -4.82 4.96 10.81
N ALA A 157 -3.95 5.55 11.64
CA ALA A 157 -4.05 5.41 13.09
C ALA A 157 -5.43 5.85 13.61
N THR A 158 -5.90 7.03 13.19
CA THR A 158 -7.23 7.54 13.59
C THR A 158 -8.36 6.60 13.15
N SER A 159 -8.26 5.98 11.96
CA SER A 159 -9.30 5.07 11.46
C SER A 159 -9.54 3.83 12.32
N VAL A 160 -8.57 3.47 13.18
CA VAL A 160 -8.66 2.35 14.13
C VAL A 160 -8.66 2.83 15.60
N GLY A 161 -8.96 4.12 15.84
CA GLY A 161 -9.08 4.68 17.19
C GLY A 161 -7.76 4.98 17.89
N ILE A 162 -6.66 5.14 17.14
CA ILE A 162 -5.34 5.50 17.67
C ILE A 162 -5.01 6.96 17.34
N GLU A 163 -4.58 7.71 18.35
CA GLU A 163 -4.03 9.08 18.20
C GLU A 163 -2.50 9.05 18.27
N LEU A 164 -1.81 9.85 17.46
CA LEU A 164 -0.34 9.91 17.39
C LEU A 164 0.20 11.22 17.97
#